data_AF-A0A8K0HJP1-F1
#
_entry.id   AF-A0A8K0HJP1-F1
#
_cell.length_a   1.000
_cell.length_b   1.000
_cell.length_c   1.000
_cell.angle_alpha   90.00
_cell.angle_beta   90.00
_cell.angle_gamma   90.00
#
_symmetry.space_group_name_H-M   'P 1'
#
loop_
_entity.id
_entity.type
_entity.pdbx_description
1 polymer ?
#
loop_
_entity_poly.entity_id
_entity_poly.type
_entity_poly.pdbx_seq_one_letter_code
_entity_poly.pdbx_strand_id
1 'polypeptide(L)'
;MVVVGVVGYVKTSRGLRSLNTVWAQHLNEEVKEILQELVQIQKAAFTKYSKKYESEDGKKDIQAQLDKMKKYCTVIDSCFGSYPGIEAEESPSYGNSGEWWRRCKEGGYEGVVTRWGVTRLPRKTHRGLRKGWTEWLPSSYRDEQKVYKLAKAGQEFHSAVTWFDRTQKDITQWEVSPLWCCEGGLPDDKGMCVGSKACCYLEAVTAEQTSRLATEEIKLKFIDTSSKFGHGRFQTIEEKARFYGRLKS
;
A
#
# COMPACT_ATOMS: atom_id res chain seq x y z
N MET A 1 1.45 -2.18 -10.97
CA MET A 1 2.24 -0.93 -10.85
C MET A 1 2.99 -0.71 -12.14
N VAL A 2 2.98 0.52 -12.68
CA VAL A 2 3.69 0.84 -13.93
C VAL A 2 4.77 1.86 -13.63
N VAL A 3 5.99 1.62 -14.11
CA VAL A 3 7.09 2.59 -14.01
C VAL A 3 6.86 3.68 -15.06
N VAL A 4 6.79 4.93 -14.60
CA VAL A 4 6.45 6.10 -15.44
C VAL A 4 7.62 7.06 -15.64
N GLY A 5 8.70 6.89 -14.87
CA GLY A 5 9.91 7.69 -14.99
C GLY A 5 10.99 7.27 -14.02
N VAL A 6 12.15 7.93 -14.10
CA VAL A 6 13.32 7.70 -13.25
C VAL A 6 13.89 9.04 -12.78
N VAL A 7 14.28 9.11 -11.51
CA VAL A 7 14.90 10.27 -10.87
C VAL A 7 16.29 9.88 -10.38
N GLY A 8 17.28 10.69 -10.73
CA GLY A 8 18.64 10.53 -10.23
C GLY A 8 18.93 11.48 -9.09
N TYR A 9 19.56 11.00 -8.01
CA TYR A 9 19.98 11.81 -6.88
C TYR A 9 21.50 11.83 -6.74
N VAL A 10 22.05 13.02 -6.54
CA VAL A 10 23.48 13.26 -6.27
C VAL A 10 23.68 13.65 -4.81
N LYS A 11 24.73 13.10 -4.18
CA LYS A 11 25.12 13.44 -2.81
C LYS A 11 25.81 14.80 -2.76
N THR A 12 25.22 15.75 -2.03
CA THR A 12 25.80 17.06 -1.74
C THR A 12 26.11 17.18 -0.25
N SER A 13 26.87 18.19 0.17
CA SER A 13 27.18 18.45 1.58
C SER A 13 25.95 18.71 2.45
N ARG A 14 24.81 19.06 1.85
CA ARG A 14 23.52 19.28 2.52
C ARG A 14 22.54 18.11 2.37
N GLY A 15 23.00 16.96 1.87
CA GLY A 15 22.16 15.78 1.61
C GLY A 15 21.98 15.49 0.11
N LEU A 16 21.07 14.58 -0.21
CA LEU A 16 20.76 14.20 -1.58
C LEU A 16 19.98 15.31 -2.28
N ARG A 17 20.36 15.64 -3.52
CA ARG A 17 19.59 16.52 -4.40
C ARG A 17 19.24 15.82 -5.69
N SER A 18 18.05 16.09 -6.21
CA SER A 18 17.64 15.62 -7.53
C SER A 18 18.53 16.26 -8.60
N LEU A 19 19.20 15.43 -9.39
CA LEU A 19 20.05 15.85 -10.49
C LEU A 19 19.23 16.07 -11.76
N ASN A 20 18.55 15.02 -12.24
CA ASN A 20 17.66 15.05 -13.39
C ASN A 20 16.47 14.11 -13.16
N THR A 21 15.42 14.29 -13.96
CA THR A 21 14.28 13.37 -14.06
C THR A 21 14.03 13.02 -15.53
N VAL A 22 13.88 11.75 -15.84
CA VAL A 22 13.58 11.24 -17.19
C VAL A 22 12.23 10.53 -17.14
N TRP A 23 11.29 10.94 -17.98
CA TRP A 23 9.93 10.38 -18.03
C TRP A 23 9.77 9.42 -19.19
N ALA A 24 8.85 8.45 -19.07
CA ALA A 24 8.48 7.58 -20.18
C ALA A 24 7.86 8.38 -21.34
N GLN A 25 8.03 7.88 -22.57
CA GLN A 25 7.46 8.49 -23.77
C GLN A 25 5.93 8.50 -23.73
N HIS A 26 5.34 7.33 -23.45
CA HIS A 26 3.90 7.14 -23.42
C HIS A 26 3.42 7.01 -21.98
N LEU A 27 2.76 8.06 -21.50
CA LEU A 27 2.12 8.11 -20.20
C LEU A 27 0.60 8.03 -20.40
N ASN A 28 -0.09 7.23 -19.59
CA ASN A 28 -1.55 7.21 -19.58
C ASN A 28 -2.11 8.55 -19.07
N GLU A 29 -3.32 8.89 -19.47
CA GLU A 29 -3.95 10.19 -19.17
C GLU A 29 -4.19 10.38 -17.68
N GLU A 30 -4.65 9.35 -16.97
CA GLU A 30 -4.88 9.40 -15.53
C GLU A 30 -3.62 9.79 -14.74
N VAL A 31 -2.46 9.21 -15.10
CA VAL A 31 -1.19 9.54 -14.46
C VAL A 31 -0.74 10.96 -14.82
N LYS A 32 -0.99 11.42 -16.05
CA LYS A 32 -0.66 12.80 -16.44
C LYS A 32 -1.46 13.79 -15.60
N GLU A 33 -2.75 13.56 -15.38
CA GLU A 33 -3.61 14.45 -14.60
C GLU A 33 -3.16 14.53 -13.14
N ILE A 34 -2.92 13.36 -12.51
CA ILE A 34 -2.43 13.28 -11.13
C ILE A 34 -1.08 14.02 -10.99
N LEU A 35 -0.12 13.76 -11.88
CA LEU A 35 1.18 14.42 -11.84
C LEU A 35 1.10 15.94 -12.05
N GLN A 36 0.20 16.38 -12.93
CA GLN A 36 -0.02 17.81 -13.18
C GLN A 36 -0.63 18.52 -11.98
N GLU A 37 -1.58 17.86 -11.27
CA GLU A 37 -2.18 18.40 -10.06
C GLU A 37 -1.15 18.46 -8.92
N LEU A 38 -0.43 17.38 -8.66
CA LEU A 38 0.53 17.28 -7.55
C LEU A 38 1.70 18.27 -7.68
N VAL A 39 2.19 18.48 -8.90
CA VAL A 39 3.38 19.33 -9.16
C VAL A 39 2.97 20.72 -9.68
N GLN A 40 1.67 21.00 -9.80
CA GLN A 40 1.12 22.26 -10.31
C GLN A 40 1.70 22.66 -11.68
N ILE A 41 1.78 21.69 -12.60
CA ILE A 41 2.34 21.88 -13.94
C ILE A 41 1.22 22.15 -14.96
N GLN A 42 1.54 22.89 -16.03
CA GLN A 42 0.63 23.09 -17.16
C GLN A 42 0.20 21.77 -17.83
N LYS A 43 -1.07 21.70 -18.24
CA LYS A 43 -1.67 20.50 -18.88
C LYS A 43 -0.94 19.99 -20.13
N ALA A 44 -0.23 20.87 -20.84
CA ALA A 44 0.51 20.53 -22.06
C ALA A 44 1.98 20.12 -21.82
N ALA A 45 2.44 19.96 -20.58
CA ALA A 45 3.85 19.66 -20.32
C ALA A 45 4.28 18.28 -20.84
N PHE A 46 3.47 17.24 -20.58
CA PHE A 46 3.78 15.87 -20.99
C PHE A 46 3.55 15.63 -22.49
N THR A 47 2.65 16.38 -23.14
CA THR A 47 2.48 16.32 -24.59
C THR A 47 3.69 16.91 -25.32
N LYS A 48 4.27 17.99 -24.80
CA LYS A 48 5.55 18.55 -25.29
C LYS A 48 6.72 17.59 -25.06
N TYR A 49 6.74 16.92 -23.90
CA TYR A 49 7.82 15.97 -23.58
C TYR A 49 7.78 14.72 -24.46
N SER A 50 6.60 14.15 -24.73
CA SER A 50 6.43 13.00 -25.64
C SER A 50 7.01 13.26 -27.03
N LYS A 51 6.82 14.48 -27.56
CA LYS A 51 7.34 14.88 -28.88
C LYS A 51 8.88 14.91 -28.94
N LYS A 52 9.57 15.03 -27.80
CA LYS A 52 11.05 14.96 -27.77
C LYS A 52 11.57 13.57 -28.11
N TYR A 53 10.77 12.53 -27.86
CA TYR A 53 11.13 11.17 -28.27
C TYR A 53 10.90 10.91 -29.76
N GLU A 54 10.22 11.80 -30.48
CA GLU A 54 10.01 11.66 -31.92
C GLU A 54 11.19 12.23 -32.72
N SER A 55 11.82 13.31 -32.24
CA SER A 55 12.98 13.93 -32.88
C SER A 55 14.30 13.21 -32.52
N GLU A 56 15.22 13.12 -33.49
CA GLU A 56 16.54 12.52 -33.25
C GLU A 56 17.37 13.29 -32.22
N ASP A 57 17.30 14.62 -32.23
CA ASP A 57 18.02 15.46 -31.28
C ASP A 57 17.47 15.31 -29.86
N GLY A 58 16.15 15.19 -29.71
CA GLY A 58 15.52 14.96 -28.42
C GLY A 58 15.85 13.59 -27.82
N LYS A 59 15.97 12.55 -28.65
CA LYS A 59 16.48 11.23 -28.20
C LYS A 59 17.90 11.32 -27.68
N LYS A 60 18.79 12.04 -28.37
CA LYS A 60 20.19 12.26 -27.94
C LYS A 60 20.25 12.99 -26.60
N ASP A 61 19.42 14.01 -26.41
CA ASP A 61 19.34 14.75 -25.14
C ASP A 61 18.94 13.84 -23.98
N ILE A 62 17.96 12.97 -24.18
CA ILE A 62 17.47 12.03 -23.17
C ILE A 62 18.55 10.97 -22.86
N GLN A 63 19.22 10.45 -23.88
CA GLN A 63 20.35 9.54 -23.73
C GLN A 63 21.46 10.19 -22.88
N ALA A 64 21.80 11.45 -23.17
CA ALA A 64 22.79 12.20 -22.42
C ALA A 64 22.35 12.47 -20.97
N GLN A 65 21.06 12.65 -20.71
CA GLN A 65 20.52 12.75 -19.34
C GLN A 65 20.69 11.43 -18.59
N LEU A 66 20.41 10.28 -19.23
CA LEU A 66 20.61 8.95 -18.64
C LEU A 66 22.10 8.67 -18.37
N ASP A 67 22.99 9.05 -19.26
CA ASP A 67 24.44 8.87 -19.06
C ASP A 67 24.97 9.75 -17.92
N LYS A 68 24.45 10.99 -17.79
CA LYS A 68 24.73 11.85 -16.63
C LYS A 68 24.24 11.21 -15.34
N MET A 69 23.06 10.58 -15.34
CA MET A 69 22.55 9.87 -14.16
C MET A 69 23.48 8.73 -13.76
N LYS A 70 23.85 7.87 -14.72
CA LYS A 70 24.77 6.74 -14.46
C LYS A 70 26.13 7.19 -13.92
N LYS A 71 26.63 8.34 -14.37
CA LYS A 71 27.96 8.84 -13.98
C LYS A 71 27.99 9.53 -12.62
N TYR A 72 26.96 10.32 -12.29
CA TYR A 72 27.01 11.22 -11.14
C TYR A 72 26.04 10.87 -10.02
N CYS A 73 24.96 10.12 -10.30
CA CYS A 73 23.97 9.82 -9.27
C CYS A 73 24.45 8.68 -8.38
N THR A 74 24.30 8.89 -7.07
CA THR A 74 24.57 7.87 -6.05
C THR A 74 23.37 6.98 -5.81
N VAL A 75 22.17 7.53 -6.01
CA VAL A 75 20.89 6.81 -5.87
C VAL A 75 20.07 7.11 -7.11
N ILE A 76 19.46 6.08 -7.68
CA ILE A 76 18.51 6.18 -8.77
C ILE A 76 17.21 5.58 -8.27
N ASP A 77 16.13 6.33 -8.39
CA ASP A 77 14.81 5.92 -7.93
C ASP A 77 13.81 5.95 -9.10
N SER A 78 12.87 5.03 -9.10
CA SER A 78 11.85 4.90 -10.15
C SER A 78 10.53 5.53 -9.71
N CYS A 79 9.96 6.39 -10.54
CA CYS A 79 8.61 6.90 -10.33
C CYS A 79 7.59 5.85 -10.75
N PHE A 80 6.67 5.52 -9.86
CA PHE A 80 5.57 4.60 -10.12
C PHE A 80 4.24 5.34 -10.29
N GLY A 81 3.49 4.97 -11.31
CA GLY A 81 2.06 5.28 -11.42
C GLY A 81 1.24 4.12 -10.86
N SER A 82 0.39 4.40 -9.88
CA SER A 82 -0.63 3.46 -9.42
C SER A 82 -1.90 3.64 -10.24
N TYR A 83 -2.19 2.69 -11.12
CA TYR A 83 -3.48 2.61 -11.82
C TYR A 83 -4.44 1.72 -11.02
N PRO A 84 -5.71 2.11 -10.84
CA PRO A 84 -6.74 1.14 -10.52
C PRO A 84 -6.89 0.20 -11.72
N GLY A 85 -6.39 -1.03 -11.62
CA GLY A 85 -6.57 -2.08 -12.65
C GLY A 85 -5.34 -2.57 -13.41
N ILE A 86 -4.10 -2.17 -13.03
CA ILE A 86 -2.88 -2.73 -13.66
C ILE A 86 -2.02 -3.48 -12.63
N GLU A 87 -1.97 -4.80 -12.82
CA GLU A 87 -1.19 -5.78 -12.07
C GLU A 87 0.27 -5.36 -11.90
N ALA A 88 0.84 -5.52 -10.70
CA ALA A 88 2.28 -5.36 -10.47
C ALA A 88 3.01 -6.65 -10.88
N GLU A 89 4.11 -6.52 -11.62
CA GLU A 89 4.89 -7.67 -12.08
C GLU A 89 6.01 -8.09 -11.13
N GLU A 90 6.46 -7.23 -10.21
CA GLU A 90 7.43 -7.64 -9.21
C GLU A 90 7.02 -7.10 -7.84
N SER A 91 6.69 -8.03 -6.95
CA SER A 91 6.39 -7.80 -5.54
C SER A 91 7.51 -8.43 -4.71
N PRO A 92 7.78 -7.94 -3.49
CA PRO A 92 8.77 -8.55 -2.61
C PRO A 92 8.51 -10.05 -2.43
N SER A 93 9.58 -10.85 -2.39
CA SER A 93 9.48 -12.31 -2.28
C SER A 93 8.72 -12.73 -1.04
N TYR A 94 7.86 -13.74 -1.21
CA TYR A 94 7.07 -14.38 -0.16
C TYR A 94 7.92 -14.73 1.08
N GLY A 95 7.44 -14.37 2.27
CA GLY A 95 8.08 -14.72 3.55
C GLY A 95 8.96 -13.63 4.18
N ASN A 96 9.26 -12.55 3.47
CA ASN A 96 9.99 -11.42 4.04
C ASN A 96 9.08 -10.50 4.85
N SER A 97 9.57 -10.02 6.00
CA SER A 97 8.93 -8.95 6.76
C SER A 97 8.93 -7.66 5.96
N GLY A 98 7.84 -6.89 6.06
CA GLY A 98 7.69 -5.58 5.44
C GLY A 98 7.33 -4.53 6.48
N GLU A 99 7.69 -3.28 6.20
CA GLU A 99 7.21 -2.13 6.95
C GLU A 99 6.09 -1.45 6.18
N TRP A 100 4.97 -1.25 6.84
CA TRP A 100 3.86 -0.51 6.27
C TRP A 100 3.98 0.96 6.58
N TRP A 101 4.05 1.77 5.54
CA TRP A 101 3.81 3.20 5.64
C TRP A 101 2.37 3.50 5.29
N ARG A 102 1.60 3.80 6.33
CA ARG A 102 0.29 4.41 6.18
C ARG A 102 0.22 5.68 7.01
N ARG A 103 -0.37 6.70 6.41
CA ARG A 103 -0.83 7.84 7.20
C ARG A 103 -1.95 7.35 8.11
N CYS A 104 -1.79 7.50 9.42
CA CYS A 104 -2.87 7.25 10.37
C CYS A 104 -4.12 7.99 9.89
N LYS A 105 -5.29 7.35 10.01
CA LYS A 105 -6.55 8.08 9.84
C LYS A 105 -6.50 9.25 10.80
N GLU A 106 -6.51 10.47 10.27
CA GLU A 106 -6.61 11.65 11.10
C GLU A 106 -7.97 11.56 11.82
N GLY A 107 -7.92 11.23 13.11
CA GLY A 107 -9.02 11.57 13.99
C GLY A 107 -9.20 13.08 13.91
N GLY A 108 -10.44 13.56 13.94
CA GLY A 108 -10.68 14.99 14.06
C GLY A 108 -10.11 15.54 15.37
N TYR A 109 -10.57 16.71 15.81
CA TYR A 109 -10.13 17.21 17.11
C TYR A 109 -10.50 16.25 18.25
N GLU A 110 -9.50 15.59 18.84
CA GLU A 110 -9.66 14.65 19.93
C GLU A 110 -9.28 15.25 21.29
N GLY A 111 -9.98 14.81 22.34
CA GLY A 111 -9.68 15.22 23.71
C GLY A 111 -8.45 14.51 24.30
N VAL A 112 -7.86 15.09 25.35
CA VAL A 112 -6.62 14.61 26.01
C VAL A 112 -6.68 13.12 26.39
N VAL A 113 -7.84 12.63 26.85
CA VAL A 113 -8.04 11.24 27.29
C VAL A 113 -7.95 10.24 26.13
N THR A 114 -8.57 10.52 24.97
CA THR A 114 -8.54 9.59 23.83
C THR A 114 -7.22 9.68 23.08
N ARG A 115 -6.68 10.90 22.97
CA ARG A 115 -5.43 11.17 22.25
C ARG A 115 -4.19 10.64 22.96
N TRP A 116 -4.14 10.74 24.29
CA TRP A 116 -2.96 10.39 25.08
C TRP A 116 -3.19 9.24 26.06
N GLY A 117 -4.39 8.64 26.08
CA GLY A 117 -4.71 7.53 26.98
C GLY A 117 -4.74 7.88 28.47
N VAL A 118 -4.76 9.18 28.83
CA VAL A 118 -4.71 9.62 30.24
C VAL A 118 -6.01 9.22 30.96
N THR A 119 -5.89 8.74 32.20
CA THR A 119 -7.05 8.40 33.04
C THR A 119 -7.97 9.60 33.25
N ARG A 120 -9.29 9.35 33.24
CA ARG A 120 -10.29 10.38 33.53
C ARG A 120 -10.14 10.86 34.99
N LEU A 121 -10.34 12.15 35.21
CA LEU A 121 -10.36 12.72 36.55
C LEU A 121 -11.58 12.21 37.35
N PRO A 122 -11.51 12.25 38.69
CA PRO A 122 -12.61 11.82 39.56
C PRO A 122 -13.93 12.56 39.29
N ARG A 123 -15.07 11.88 39.46
CA ARG A 123 -16.43 12.32 39.04
C ARG A 123 -16.86 13.73 39.53
N LYS A 124 -16.19 14.32 40.52
CA LYS A 124 -16.51 15.62 41.14
C LYS A 124 -15.45 16.71 40.93
N THR A 125 -14.73 16.72 39.81
CA THR A 125 -13.83 17.84 39.48
C THR A 125 -14.58 19.03 38.89
N HIS A 126 -14.24 20.25 39.32
CA HIS A 126 -14.86 21.50 38.85
C HIS A 126 -14.60 21.83 37.36
N ARG A 127 -13.52 21.31 36.76
CA ARG A 127 -13.09 21.65 35.38
C ARG A 127 -13.40 20.55 34.35
N GLY A 128 -14.16 19.53 34.74
CA GLY A 128 -14.55 18.41 33.90
C GLY A 128 -13.59 17.21 33.94
N LEU A 129 -14.13 16.03 33.59
CA LEU A 129 -13.49 14.73 33.84
C LEU A 129 -12.43 14.32 32.81
N ARG A 130 -12.38 14.98 31.66
CA ARG A 130 -11.53 14.60 30.51
C ARG A 130 -10.44 15.64 30.23
N LYS A 131 -9.90 16.25 31.28
CA LYS A 131 -8.81 17.22 31.23
C LYS A 131 -7.57 16.62 31.90
N GLY A 132 -6.38 17.01 31.45
CA GLY A 132 -5.12 16.53 32.00
C GLY A 132 -3.98 17.50 31.69
N TRP A 133 -2.87 17.34 32.38
CA TRP A 133 -1.60 18.01 32.10
C TRP A 133 -0.75 17.02 31.31
N THR A 134 -0.34 17.38 30.11
CA THR A 134 0.51 16.51 29.26
C THR A 134 1.79 17.24 28.94
N GLU A 135 2.92 16.62 29.27
CA GLU A 135 4.22 16.98 28.70
C GLU A 135 4.34 16.33 27.30
N TRP A 136 5.00 17.01 26.38
CA TRP A 136 5.05 16.63 24.96
C TRP A 136 5.80 15.31 24.77
N LEU A 137 5.13 14.27 24.28
CA LEU A 137 5.77 13.06 23.77
C LEU A 137 5.34 12.85 22.30
N PRO A 138 6.29 12.77 21.34
CA PRO A 138 5.95 12.47 19.96
C PRO A 138 5.48 11.01 19.84
N SER A 139 4.29 10.83 19.26
CA SER A 139 3.71 9.50 18.97
C SER A 139 3.92 9.16 17.49
N SER A 140 5.09 8.64 17.14
CA SER A 140 5.30 7.90 15.89
C SER A 140 5.41 6.43 16.24
N TYR A 141 4.39 5.64 15.92
CA TYR A 141 4.36 4.20 16.11
C TYR A 141 4.56 3.53 14.76
N ARG A 142 5.58 2.68 14.67
CA ARG A 142 5.94 1.91 13.47
C ARG A 142 5.73 0.44 13.81
N ASP A 143 4.85 -0.21 13.05
CA ASP A 143 4.57 -1.63 13.22
C ASP A 143 5.26 -2.43 12.11
N GLU A 144 6.11 -3.36 12.51
CA GLU A 144 6.63 -4.39 11.63
C GLU A 144 5.57 -5.48 11.47
N GLN A 145 5.21 -5.80 10.22
CA GLN A 145 4.24 -6.86 9.94
C GLN A 145 4.84 -7.92 9.03
N LYS A 146 4.36 -9.14 9.21
CA LYS A 146 4.75 -10.27 8.39
C LYS A 146 3.66 -10.57 7.38
N VAL A 147 4.07 -10.63 6.13
CA VAL A 147 3.23 -11.02 5.00
C VAL A 147 3.07 -12.54 5.00
N TYR A 148 1.83 -13.03 5.00
CA TYR A 148 1.49 -14.46 4.98
C TYR A 148 1.15 -14.99 3.61
N LYS A 149 0.48 -14.21 2.76
CA LYS A 149 0.15 -14.59 1.39
C LYS A 149 0.12 -13.40 0.46
N LEU A 150 0.78 -13.56 -0.68
CA LEU A 150 0.65 -12.65 -1.83
C LEU A 150 -0.19 -13.37 -2.87
N ALA A 151 -1.28 -12.73 -3.28
CA ALA A 151 -2.19 -13.25 -4.31
C ALA A 151 -2.15 -12.32 -5.52
N LYS A 152 -2.08 -12.89 -6.73
CA LYS A 152 -2.18 -12.15 -8.00
C LYS A 152 -3.49 -12.50 -8.68
N ALA A 153 -4.24 -11.50 -9.12
CA ALA A 153 -5.49 -11.70 -9.86
C ALA A 153 -5.23 -12.55 -11.12
N GLY A 154 -6.14 -13.47 -11.44
CA GLY A 154 -6.03 -14.32 -12.64
C GLY A 154 -5.05 -15.50 -12.59
N GLN A 155 -4.25 -15.66 -11.53
CA GLN A 155 -3.37 -16.83 -11.33
C GLN A 155 -3.95 -17.82 -10.31
N GLU A 156 -3.52 -19.08 -10.34
CA GLU A 156 -3.98 -20.16 -9.43
C GLU A 156 -3.83 -19.79 -7.94
N PHE A 157 -2.88 -18.90 -7.62
CA PHE A 157 -2.61 -18.36 -6.29
C PHE A 157 -3.64 -17.34 -5.77
N HIS A 158 -4.58 -16.87 -6.61
CA HIS A 158 -5.67 -15.97 -6.22
C HIS A 158 -6.70 -16.64 -5.31
N SER A 159 -6.75 -17.96 -5.30
CA SER A 159 -7.71 -18.73 -4.52
C SER A 159 -7.40 -18.64 -3.02
N ALA A 160 -8.42 -18.52 -2.16
CA ALA A 160 -8.29 -18.56 -0.71
C ALA A 160 -8.10 -20.00 -0.18
N VAL A 161 -7.59 -20.89 -1.03
CA VAL A 161 -7.43 -22.32 -0.74
C VAL A 161 -6.07 -22.56 -0.11
N THR A 162 -6.07 -23.38 0.92
CA THR A 162 -4.87 -23.98 1.49
C THR A 162 -4.82 -25.47 1.16
N TRP A 163 -3.66 -26.10 1.29
CA TRP A 163 -3.49 -27.54 1.06
C TRP A 163 -4.44 -28.43 1.90
N PHE A 164 -4.97 -27.90 3.02
CA PHE A 164 -5.87 -28.62 3.91
C PHE A 164 -7.35 -28.48 3.54
N ASP A 165 -7.70 -27.50 2.71
CA ASP A 165 -9.08 -27.23 2.33
C ASP A 165 -9.56 -28.27 1.30
N ARG A 166 -10.76 -28.83 1.52
CA ARG A 166 -11.36 -29.82 0.60
C ARG A 166 -12.11 -29.17 -0.56
N THR A 167 -12.51 -27.92 -0.40
CA THR A 167 -13.33 -27.16 -1.34
C THR A 167 -12.56 -25.96 -1.83
N GLN A 168 -12.64 -25.71 -3.13
CA GLN A 168 -12.16 -24.46 -3.68
C GLN A 168 -13.03 -23.32 -3.14
N LYS A 169 -12.36 -22.27 -2.66
CA LYS A 169 -13.00 -21.04 -2.18
C LYS A 169 -12.15 -19.88 -2.65
N ASP A 170 -12.82 -18.86 -3.15
CA ASP A 170 -12.18 -17.61 -3.53
C ASP A 170 -12.26 -16.62 -2.37
N ILE A 171 -11.35 -15.64 -2.40
CA ILE A 171 -11.48 -14.46 -1.55
C ILE A 171 -12.76 -13.75 -2.01
N THR A 172 -13.81 -13.75 -1.18
CA THR A 172 -15.14 -13.25 -1.57
C THR A 172 -15.07 -11.77 -2.01
N GLN A 173 -15.49 -11.47 -3.23
CA GLN A 173 -15.72 -10.09 -3.72
C GLN A 173 -17.00 -9.45 -3.15
N TRP A 174 -17.94 -10.25 -2.65
CA TRP A 174 -19.32 -9.81 -2.44
C TRP A 174 -19.57 -9.24 -1.04
N GLU A 175 -19.92 -7.96 -1.04
CA GLU A 175 -20.51 -7.17 0.05
C GLU A 175 -19.58 -6.80 1.21
N VAL A 176 -18.76 -5.78 0.91
CA VAL A 176 -18.13 -4.84 1.85
C VAL A 176 -17.46 -5.51 3.06
N SER A 177 -16.35 -6.15 2.79
CA SER A 177 -15.26 -6.05 3.75
C SER A 177 -14.94 -4.56 3.98
N PRO A 178 -14.44 -4.19 5.17
CA PRO A 178 -13.47 -3.16 5.45
C PRO A 178 -12.51 -2.68 4.37
N LEU A 179 -12.45 -3.28 3.18
CA LEU A 179 -11.33 -3.23 2.27
C LEU A 179 -11.87 -3.26 0.85
N TRP A 180 -11.54 -2.23 0.06
CA TRP A 180 -11.58 -2.37 -1.39
C TRP A 180 -10.47 -3.33 -1.79
N CYS A 181 -10.82 -4.32 -2.61
CA CYS A 181 -9.88 -4.97 -3.51
C CYS A 181 -9.52 -3.95 -4.59
N CYS A 182 -8.31 -3.38 -4.54
CA CYS A 182 -7.66 -3.04 -5.79
C CYS A 182 -7.40 -4.38 -6.49
N GLU A 183 -7.68 -4.50 -7.78
CA GLU A 183 -7.49 -5.72 -8.61
C GLU A 183 -6.03 -6.22 -8.70
N GLY A 184 -5.14 -5.76 -7.81
CA GLY A 184 -3.75 -6.16 -7.70
C GLY A 184 -3.39 -6.61 -6.28
N GLY A 185 -4.22 -7.44 -5.66
CA GLY A 185 -3.90 -8.28 -4.49
C GLY A 185 -3.24 -7.58 -3.29
N LEU A 186 -3.98 -7.39 -2.20
CA LEU A 186 -3.36 -7.02 -0.92
C LEU A 186 -2.75 -8.26 -0.26
N PRO A 187 -1.62 -8.13 0.44
CA PRO A 187 -1.06 -9.24 1.20
C PRO A 187 -1.94 -9.59 2.41
N ASP A 188 -2.05 -10.89 2.72
CA ASP A 188 -2.63 -11.34 3.99
C ASP A 188 -1.59 -11.10 5.10
N ASP A 189 -1.81 -10.11 5.97
CA ASP A 189 -0.83 -9.73 6.99
C ASP A 189 -1.15 -10.22 8.40
N LYS A 190 -0.11 -10.29 9.24
CA LYS A 190 -0.28 -10.44 10.68
C LYS A 190 -0.75 -9.14 11.34
N GLY A 191 -2.03 -9.07 11.68
CA GLY A 191 -2.55 -8.10 12.63
C GLY A 191 -3.34 -6.96 11.98
N MET A 192 -3.34 -5.79 12.64
CA MET A 192 -4.16 -4.64 12.25
C MET A 192 -3.29 -3.65 11.46
N CYS A 193 -3.63 -3.34 10.21
CA CYS A 193 -2.98 -2.25 9.49
C CYS A 193 -3.59 -0.92 9.97
N VAL A 194 -2.76 0.03 10.39
CA VAL A 194 -3.19 1.35 10.91
C VAL A 194 -4.03 2.08 9.86
N GLY A 195 -5.14 2.76 10.21
CA GLY A 195 -5.89 3.65 9.30
C GLY A 195 -7.15 3.08 8.62
N SER A 196 -8.02 3.98 8.12
CA SER A 196 -9.16 3.62 7.26
C SER A 196 -8.69 3.25 5.85
N LYS A 197 -9.56 2.63 5.04
CA LYS A 197 -9.38 2.12 3.66
C LYS A 197 -8.72 3.06 2.63
N ALA A 198 -7.51 3.54 2.90
CA ALA A 198 -6.73 4.41 2.03
C ALA A 198 -5.54 3.65 1.44
N CYS A 199 -4.98 4.18 0.36
CA CYS A 199 -3.76 3.68 -0.29
C CYS A 199 -2.64 3.52 0.75
N CYS A 200 -1.99 2.36 0.75
CA CYS A 200 -0.90 2.00 1.65
C CYS A 200 0.35 1.75 0.83
N TYR A 201 1.51 2.16 1.37
CA TYR A 201 2.80 1.85 0.77
C TYR A 201 3.49 0.77 1.60
N LEU A 202 4.00 -0.25 0.92
CA LEU A 202 4.88 -1.26 1.49
C LEU A 202 6.32 -0.84 1.24
N GLU A 203 7.11 -0.77 2.30
CA GLU A 203 8.55 -0.62 2.23
C GLU A 203 9.21 -1.91 2.72
N ALA A 204 10.32 -2.30 2.10
CA ALA A 204 11.15 -3.36 2.65
C ALA A 204 11.77 -2.88 3.96
N VAL A 205 11.84 -3.78 4.95
CA VAL A 205 12.49 -3.49 6.23
C VAL A 205 13.94 -3.06 5.98
N THR A 206 14.37 -1.97 6.61
CA THR A 206 15.71 -1.39 6.37
C THR A 206 16.84 -2.24 6.97
N ALA A 207 16.55 -2.99 8.04
CA ALA A 207 17.47 -3.91 8.69
C ALA A 207 17.14 -5.37 8.36
N GLU A 208 18.16 -6.16 8.06
CA GLU A 208 17.98 -7.61 7.88
C GLU A 208 17.48 -8.24 9.19
N GLN A 209 16.33 -8.89 9.11
CA GLN A 209 15.68 -9.50 10.27
C GLN A 209 16.24 -10.91 10.50
N THR A 210 16.85 -11.12 11.66
CA THR A 210 17.38 -12.44 12.08
C THR A 210 16.48 -13.16 13.08
N SER A 211 15.40 -12.52 13.52
CA SER A 211 14.47 -13.10 14.50
C SER A 211 13.74 -14.30 13.90
N ARG A 212 13.56 -15.35 14.70
CA ARG A 212 12.83 -16.57 14.28
C ARG A 212 11.42 -16.25 13.75
N LEU A 213 10.74 -15.31 14.39
CA LEU A 213 9.41 -14.84 13.98
C LEU A 213 9.41 -14.31 12.53
N ALA A 214 10.47 -13.63 12.11
CA ALA A 214 10.61 -13.13 10.75
C ALA A 214 11.00 -14.23 9.76
N THR A 215 11.98 -15.07 10.09
CA THR A 215 12.58 -16.03 9.15
C THR A 215 11.80 -17.33 8.94
N GLU A 216 10.90 -17.69 9.85
CA GLU A 216 10.14 -18.95 9.74
C GLU A 216 9.19 -18.98 8.54
N GLU A 217 9.20 -20.04 7.76
CA GLU A 217 8.21 -20.26 6.70
C GLU A 217 6.84 -20.58 7.30
N ILE A 218 5.82 -19.81 6.91
CA ILE A 218 4.46 -19.96 7.47
C ILE A 218 3.58 -20.69 6.48
N LYS A 219 3.14 -21.88 6.86
CA LYS A 219 2.17 -22.67 6.09
C LYS A 219 0.76 -22.41 6.62
N LEU A 220 -0.02 -21.65 5.87
CA LEU A 220 -1.41 -21.37 6.21
C LEU A 220 -2.24 -22.66 6.19
N LYS A 221 -3.00 -22.89 7.28
CA LYS A 221 -3.88 -24.05 7.42
C LYS A 221 -5.32 -23.79 7.01
N PHE A 222 -5.76 -22.54 7.12
CA PHE A 222 -7.14 -22.16 6.86
C PHE A 222 -7.24 -20.64 6.69
N ILE A 223 -8.00 -20.20 5.70
CA ILE A 223 -8.40 -18.80 5.50
C ILE A 223 -9.91 -18.72 5.71
N ASP A 224 -10.36 -17.84 6.60
CA ASP A 224 -11.77 -17.63 6.89
C ASP A 224 -12.37 -16.61 5.91
N THR A 225 -13.20 -17.09 4.99
CA THR A 225 -13.91 -16.32 3.98
C THR A 225 -15.36 -16.04 4.37
N SER A 226 -15.73 -16.27 5.63
CA SER A 226 -17.06 -15.95 6.13
C SER A 226 -17.36 -14.45 6.09
N SER A 227 -18.60 -14.09 5.78
CA SER A 227 -19.02 -12.70 5.78
C SER A 227 -18.82 -12.06 7.16
N LYS A 228 -18.14 -10.90 7.17
CA LYS A 228 -17.91 -10.09 8.39
C LYS A 228 -19.05 -9.11 8.68
N PHE A 229 -20.04 -9.02 7.80
CA PHE A 229 -21.25 -8.27 8.06
C PHE A 229 -22.20 -9.13 8.92
N GLY A 230 -22.25 -8.84 10.22
CA GLY A 230 -22.97 -9.65 11.20
C GLY A 230 -22.18 -10.87 11.67
N HIS A 231 -22.82 -12.04 11.70
CA HIS A 231 -22.22 -13.29 12.17
C HIS A 231 -22.21 -14.35 11.06
N GLY A 232 -21.27 -14.22 10.11
CA GLY A 232 -21.08 -15.19 9.03
C GLY A 232 -20.72 -16.59 9.55
N ARG A 233 -21.38 -17.61 9.00
CA ARG A 233 -21.17 -19.03 9.36
C ARG A 233 -20.66 -19.91 8.23
N PHE A 234 -20.75 -19.45 6.99
CA PHE A 234 -20.46 -20.24 5.80
C PHE A 234 -19.25 -19.65 5.07
N GLN A 235 -18.42 -20.51 4.49
CA GLN A 235 -17.21 -20.12 3.77
C GLN A 235 -17.51 -19.84 2.30
N THR A 236 -18.50 -20.51 1.71
CA THR A 236 -18.94 -20.30 0.32
C THR A 236 -20.45 -20.04 0.22
N ILE A 237 -20.84 -19.37 -0.86
CA ILE A 237 -22.27 -19.12 -1.17
C ILE A 237 -22.98 -20.45 -1.42
N GLU A 238 -22.30 -21.41 -2.04
CA GLU A 238 -22.85 -22.74 -2.27
C GLU A 238 -23.09 -23.51 -0.98
N GLU A 239 -22.17 -23.41 -0.01
CA GLU A 239 -22.35 -24.03 1.31
C GLU A 239 -23.58 -23.44 2.01
N LYS A 240 -23.74 -22.11 1.96
CA LYS A 240 -24.91 -21.40 2.48
C LYS A 240 -26.19 -21.84 1.79
N ALA A 241 -26.20 -21.93 0.46
CA ALA A 241 -27.37 -22.33 -0.32
C ALA A 241 -27.75 -23.80 -0.06
N ARG A 242 -26.77 -24.70 0.06
CA ARG A 242 -27.00 -26.10 0.43
C ARG A 242 -27.57 -26.23 1.84
N PHE A 243 -27.08 -25.43 2.79
CA PHE A 243 -27.56 -25.46 4.17
C PHE A 243 -29.00 -24.96 4.31
N TYR A 244 -29.33 -23.82 3.69
CA TYR A 244 -30.67 -23.23 3.80
C TYR A 244 -31.69 -23.82 2.83
N GLY A 245 -31.25 -24.51 1.79
CA GLY A 245 -32.12 -25.08 0.76
C GLY A 245 -32.87 -23.99 -0.03
N ARG A 246 -34.07 -24.33 -0.52
CA ARG A 246 -34.89 -23.39 -1.29
C ARG A 246 -35.50 -22.34 -0.37
N LEU A 247 -34.98 -21.13 -0.46
CA LEU A 247 -35.53 -19.95 0.23
C LEU A 247 -36.76 -19.41 -0.51
N LYS A 248 -37.56 -18.63 0.20
CA LYS A 248 -38.66 -17.86 -0.38
C LYS A 248 -38.07 -16.75 -1.25
N SER A 249 -38.53 -16.66 -2.50
CA SER A 249 -38.23 -15.56 -3.43
C SER A 249 -38.79 -14.24 -2.93
#